data_AF-A0A3N5XU82-F1
#
_entry.id   AF-A0A3N5XU82-F1
#
_cell.length_a   1.000
_cell.length_b   1.000
_cell.length_c   1.000
_cell.angle_alpha   90.00
_cell.angle_beta   90.00
_cell.angle_gamma   90.00
#
_symmetry.space_group_name_H-M   'P 1'
#
loop_
_entity.id
_entity.type
_entity.pdbx_description
1 polymer ?
#
loop_
_entity_poly.entity_id
_entity_poly.type
_entity_poly.pdbx_seq_one_letter_code
_entity_poly.pdbx_strand_id
1 'polypeptide(L)'
;MIRTFYSMLRPTLDGIPDAPLPEGFDVRPVQPDQYRAIWEAMREAFQDLWGSTSWVDSQYSNWLEERCFSPDLWKVAWGEGQVVGMVLARIDEEENLHKGFKRGYTEHISV
;
A
#
# COMPACT_ATOMS: atom_id res chain seq x y z
N MET A 1 29.38 0.64 -3.50
CA MET A 1 28.20 -0.17 -3.09
C MET A 1 27.34 -0.39 -4.32
N ILE A 2 26.98 -1.65 -4.64
CA ILE A 2 26.07 -1.98 -5.74
C ILE A 2 24.72 -2.34 -5.13
N ARG A 3 23.62 -1.88 -5.75
CA ARG A 3 22.25 -2.19 -5.33
C ARG A 3 21.52 -2.90 -6.47
N THR A 4 20.76 -3.92 -6.10
CA THR A 4 19.96 -4.72 -7.02
C THR A 4 18.49 -4.61 -6.61
N PHE A 5 17.64 -4.40 -7.60
CA PHE A 5 16.19 -4.34 -7.44
C PHE A 5 15.55 -5.45 -8.27
N TYR A 6 14.45 -6.01 -7.79
CA TYR A 6 13.66 -7.01 -8.49
C TYR A 6 12.30 -6.44 -8.83
N SER A 7 11.82 -6.70 -10.05
CA SER A 7 10.43 -6.44 -10.44
C SER A 7 9.70 -7.78 -10.52
N MET A 8 8.64 -7.92 -9.75
CA MET A 8 7.79 -9.11 -9.74
C MET A 8 6.47 -8.80 -10.44
N LEU A 9 5.98 -9.75 -11.24
CA LEU A 9 4.74 -9.61 -11.99
C LEU A 9 3.89 -10.87 -11.79
N ARG A 10 2.64 -10.66 -11.37
CA ARG A 10 1.60 -11.68 -11.50
C ARG A 10 0.82 -11.40 -12.80
N PRO A 11 0.83 -12.31 -13.78
CA PRO A 11 0.30 -12.02 -15.12
C PRO A 11 -1.23 -11.96 -15.18
N THR A 12 -1.93 -12.68 -14.30
CA THR A 12 -3.40 -12.65 -14.19
C THR A 12 -3.83 -12.51 -12.73
N LEU A 13 -5.14 -12.37 -12.47
CA LEU A 13 -5.74 -12.41 -11.14
C LEU A 13 -6.44 -13.75 -10.85
N ASP A 14 -6.24 -14.77 -11.69
CA ASP A 14 -6.87 -16.09 -11.51
C ASP A 14 -6.14 -16.91 -10.46
N GLY A 15 -6.84 -17.81 -9.76
CA GLY A 15 -6.22 -18.73 -8.79
C GLY A 15 -5.50 -18.02 -7.64
N ILE A 16 -6.04 -16.89 -7.16
CA ILE A 16 -5.59 -16.27 -5.93
C ILE A 16 -5.94 -17.21 -4.78
N PRO A 17 -4.98 -17.63 -3.94
CA PRO A 17 -5.27 -18.52 -2.84
C PRO A 17 -6.12 -17.80 -1.79
N ASP A 18 -7.04 -18.53 -1.16
CA ASP A 18 -7.65 -18.07 0.07
C ASP A 18 -6.59 -18.02 1.18
N ALA A 19 -6.49 -16.87 1.84
CA ALA A 19 -5.54 -16.61 2.92
C ALA A 19 -6.30 -15.99 4.11
N PRO A 20 -6.98 -16.81 4.93
CA PRO A 20 -7.73 -16.30 6.08
C PRO A 20 -6.78 -15.68 7.11
N LEU A 21 -7.24 -14.61 7.76
CA LEU A 21 -6.49 -13.97 8.85
C LEU A 21 -6.55 -14.83 10.12
N PRO A 22 -5.51 -14.77 10.97
CA PRO A 22 -5.58 -15.34 12.31
C PRO A 22 -6.66 -14.65 13.16
N GLU A 23 -7.11 -15.31 14.23
CA GLU A 23 -8.03 -14.73 15.20
C GLU A 23 -7.44 -13.45 15.81
N GLY A 24 -8.31 -12.45 16.08
CA GLY A 24 -7.92 -11.16 16.63
C GLY A 24 -7.51 -10.12 15.58
N PHE A 25 -7.49 -10.49 14.29
CA PHE A 25 -7.21 -9.58 13.19
C PHE A 25 -8.36 -9.47 12.20
N ASP A 26 -8.54 -8.27 11.63
CA ASP A 26 -9.52 -8.02 10.58
C ASP A 26 -8.96 -7.17 9.44
N VAL A 27 -9.48 -7.39 8.24
CA VAL A 27 -9.28 -6.51 7.08
C VAL A 27 -10.64 -6.02 6.64
N ARG A 28 -10.79 -4.70 6.54
CA ARG A 28 -12.04 -4.02 6.21
C ARG A 28 -11.81 -2.89 5.20
N PRO A 29 -12.85 -2.43 4.47
CA PRO A 29 -12.74 -1.26 3.62
C PRO A 29 -12.24 -0.05 4.41
N VAL A 30 -11.23 0.63 3.87
CA VAL A 30 -10.62 1.79 4.52
C VAL A 30 -11.59 2.97 4.48
N GLN A 31 -11.67 3.71 5.59
CA GLN A 31 -12.47 4.94 5.70
C GLN A 31 -11.56 6.17 5.83
N PRO A 32 -12.03 7.38 5.43
CA PRO A 32 -11.21 8.59 5.46
C PRO A 32 -10.62 8.97 6.82
N ASP A 33 -11.33 8.67 7.92
CA ASP A 33 -10.85 8.88 9.29
C ASP A 33 -9.67 7.96 9.66
N GLN A 34 -9.40 6.92 8.87
CA GLN A 34 -8.32 5.96 9.10
C GLN A 34 -7.03 6.30 8.34
N TYR A 35 -7.07 7.20 7.35
CA TYR A 35 -5.92 7.51 6.50
C TYR A 35 -4.69 7.93 7.31
N ARG A 36 -4.91 8.68 8.39
CA ARG A 36 -3.82 9.12 9.26
C ARG A 36 -3.16 7.96 9.99
N ALA A 37 -3.93 7.02 10.53
CA ALA A 37 -3.38 5.85 11.21
C ALA A 37 -2.56 4.97 10.25
N ILE A 38 -3.04 4.82 9.02
CA ILE A 38 -2.33 4.08 7.95
C ILE A 38 -1.02 4.78 7.57
N TRP A 39 -1.06 6.10 7.42
CA TRP A 39 0.14 6.90 7.16
C TRP A 39 1.19 6.74 8.26
N GLU A 40 0.81 6.82 9.53
CA GLU A 40 1.75 6.64 10.64
C GLU A 40 2.33 5.23 10.67
N ALA A 41 1.53 4.19 10.45
CA ALA A 41 2.03 2.82 10.38
C ALA A 41 2.97 2.61 9.19
N MET A 42 2.71 3.25 8.04
CA MET A 42 3.59 3.22 6.88
C MET A 42 4.93 3.91 7.20
N ARG A 43 4.88 5.07 7.86
CA ARG A 43 6.08 5.78 8.32
C ARG A 43 6.90 4.93 9.27
N GLU A 44 6.26 4.32 10.25
CA GLU A 44 6.91 3.44 11.21
C GLU A 44 7.63 2.28 10.52
N ALA A 45 6.94 1.60 9.59
CA ALA A 45 7.48 0.43 8.88
C ALA A 45 8.65 0.76 7.93
N PHE A 46 8.69 1.99 7.39
CA PHE A 46 9.63 2.35 6.33
C PHE A 46 10.64 3.45 6.70
N GLN A 47 10.60 4.01 7.92
CA GLN A 47 11.51 5.09 8.35
C GLN A 47 13.00 4.72 8.24
N ASP A 48 13.33 3.44 8.44
CA ASP A 48 14.71 2.95 8.38
C ASP A 48 15.16 2.54 6.97
N LEU A 49 14.24 2.52 6.00
CA LEU A 49 14.60 2.23 4.62
C LEU A 49 15.36 3.38 3.99
N TRP A 50 16.33 3.04 3.15
CA TRP A 50 17.04 4.06 2.38
C TRP A 50 16.09 4.81 1.44
N GLY A 51 16.11 6.14 1.51
CA GLY A 51 15.16 7.00 0.78
C GLY A 51 13.90 7.35 1.58
N SER A 52 13.85 7.03 2.88
CA SER A 52 12.73 7.33 3.78
C SER A 52 12.44 8.82 4.02
N THR A 53 13.27 9.72 3.47
CA THR A 53 13.05 11.18 3.51
C THR A 53 11.69 11.61 2.93
N SER A 54 11.03 10.74 2.18
CA SER A 54 9.68 10.96 1.63
C SER A 54 8.54 10.74 2.64
N TRP A 55 8.81 10.19 3.83
CA TRP A 55 7.79 9.76 4.81
C TRP A 55 7.83 10.59 6.11
N VAL A 56 7.97 11.91 5.97
CA VAL A 56 7.87 12.86 7.09
C VAL A 56 6.45 13.38 7.24
N ASP A 57 6.05 13.77 8.45
CA ASP A 57 4.68 14.25 8.73
C ASP A 57 4.17 15.31 7.74
N SER A 58 5.04 16.23 7.31
CA SER A 58 4.70 17.29 6.37
C SER A 58 4.32 16.81 4.96
N GLN A 59 4.56 15.53 4.63
CA GLN A 59 4.16 14.93 3.35
C GLN A 59 2.75 14.32 3.40
N TYR A 60 2.09 14.27 4.56
CA TYR A 60 0.77 13.66 4.68
C TYR A 60 -0.27 14.28 3.73
N SER A 61 -0.33 15.60 3.65
CA SER A 61 -1.27 16.28 2.73
C SER A 61 -0.96 15.98 1.26
N ASN A 62 0.32 15.93 0.88
CA ASN A 62 0.71 15.58 -0.48
C ASN A 62 0.32 14.14 -0.82
N TRP A 63 0.48 13.21 0.13
CA TRP A 63 0.09 11.82 -0.03
C TRP A 63 -1.40 11.66 -0.30
N LEU A 64 -2.26 12.42 0.40
CA LEU A 64 -3.71 12.44 0.14
C LEU A 64 -4.09 13.01 -1.24
N GLU A 65 -3.23 13.84 -1.82
CA GLU A 65 -3.42 14.49 -3.12
C GLU A 65 -2.71 13.75 -4.26
N GLU A 66 -2.03 12.63 -3.98
CA GLU A 66 -1.35 11.85 -5.01
C GLU A 66 -2.31 11.39 -6.09
N ARG A 67 -1.89 11.51 -7.36
CA ARG A 67 -2.68 11.14 -8.53
C ARG A 67 -3.28 9.72 -8.46
N CYS A 68 -2.59 8.80 -7.80
CA CYS A 68 -3.00 7.40 -7.68
C CYS A 68 -3.48 7.04 -6.26
N PHE A 69 -3.89 8.01 -5.45
CA PHE A 69 -4.48 7.77 -4.13
C PHE A 69 -5.75 6.92 -4.25
N SER A 70 -5.65 5.64 -3.87
CA SER A 70 -6.66 4.61 -4.17
C SER A 70 -7.10 3.82 -2.93
N PRO A 71 -7.66 4.46 -1.90
CA PRO A 71 -8.00 3.81 -0.62
C PRO A 71 -8.95 2.62 -0.76
N ASP A 72 -9.81 2.61 -1.78
CA ASP A 72 -10.71 1.49 -2.09
C ASP A 72 -9.98 0.20 -2.52
N LEU A 73 -8.72 0.32 -2.97
CA LEU A 73 -7.89 -0.82 -3.37
C LEU A 73 -7.00 -1.33 -2.23
N TRP A 74 -6.94 -0.62 -1.12
CA TRP A 74 -6.04 -0.96 -0.03
C TRP A 74 -6.53 -2.17 0.76
N LYS A 75 -5.56 -2.95 1.25
CA LYS A 75 -5.79 -4.02 2.23
C LYS A 75 -4.99 -3.66 3.48
N VAL A 76 -5.70 -3.34 4.54
CA VAL A 76 -5.11 -2.93 5.83
C VAL A 76 -5.61 -3.89 6.89
N ALA A 77 -4.67 -4.56 7.54
CA ALA A 77 -4.95 -5.46 8.65
C ALA A 77 -4.92 -4.68 9.96
N TRP A 78 -5.92 -4.92 10.80
CA TRP A 78 -6.08 -4.29 12.10
C TRP A 78 -5.98 -5.34 13.20
N GLY A 79 -5.32 -4.99 14.31
CA GLY A 79 -5.24 -5.79 15.53
C GLY A 79 -5.27 -4.86 16.73
N GLU A 80 -6.16 -5.12 17.71
CA GLU A 80 -6.34 -4.27 18.89
C GLU A 80 -6.56 -2.77 18.57
N GLY A 81 -7.17 -2.48 17.42
CA GLY A 81 -7.43 -1.12 16.95
C GLY A 81 -6.23 -0.39 16.33
N GLN A 82 -5.09 -1.06 16.16
CA GLN A 82 -3.91 -0.55 15.47
C GLN A 82 -3.74 -1.22 14.10
N VAL A 83 -3.07 -0.53 13.17
CA VAL A 83 -2.65 -1.12 11.90
C VAL A 83 -1.48 -2.06 12.15
N VAL A 84 -1.62 -3.33 11.76
CA VAL A 84 -0.59 -4.37 11.96
C VAL A 84 -0.01 -4.89 10.64
N GLY A 85 -0.48 -4.38 9.52
CA GLY A 85 0.02 -4.75 8.21
C GLY A 85 -0.78 -4.07 7.12
N MET A 86 -0.15 -3.84 5.97
CA MET A 86 -0.80 -3.16 4.86
C MET A 86 -0.25 -3.58 3.51
N VAL A 87 -1.11 -3.46 2.50
CA VAL A 87 -0.77 -3.42 1.08
C VAL A 87 -1.55 -2.26 0.47
N LEU A 88 -0.85 -1.21 0.08
CA LEU A 88 -1.44 0.01 -0.47
C LEU A 88 -1.41 -0.08 -2.00
N ALA A 89 -2.33 -0.87 -2.55
CA ALA A 89 -2.40 -1.05 -3.99
C ALA A 89 -2.89 0.22 -4.71
N ARG A 90 -2.43 0.41 -5.94
CA ARG A 90 -2.83 1.53 -6.80
C ARG A 90 -2.96 1.12 -8.26
N ILE A 91 -3.76 1.86 -9.01
CA ILE A 91 -3.84 1.78 -10.47
C ILE A 91 -3.52 3.16 -11.02
N ASP A 92 -2.61 3.23 -11.99
CA ASP A 92 -2.34 4.43 -12.76
C ASP A 92 -3.06 4.32 -14.11
N GLU A 93 -4.27 4.88 -14.17
CA GLU A 93 -5.10 4.81 -15.38
C GLU A 93 -4.46 5.55 -16.56
N GLU A 94 -3.75 6.64 -16.28
CA GLU A 94 -3.06 7.41 -17.30
C GLU A 94 -1.89 6.61 -17.88
N GLU A 95 -1.07 5.97 -17.04
CA GLU A 95 0.00 5.06 -17.51
C GLU A 95 -0.58 3.91 -18.34
N ASN A 96 -1.64 3.28 -17.83
CA ASN A 96 -2.30 2.16 -18.50
C ASN A 96 -2.81 2.56 -19.89
N LEU A 97 -3.43 3.74 -20.01
CA LEU A 97 -3.88 4.28 -21.29
C LEU A 97 -2.72 4.51 -22.26
N HIS A 98 -1.65 5.18 -21.81
CA HIS A 98 -0.49 5.50 -22.65
C HIS A 98 0.27 4.25 -23.12
N LYS A 99 0.35 3.22 -22.27
CA LYS A 99 1.12 2.00 -22.56
C LYS A 99 0.28 0.89 -23.21
N GLY A 100 -1.06 1.00 -23.20
CA GLY A 100 -1.95 0.02 -23.79
C GLY A 100 -2.07 -1.28 -23.00
N PHE A 101 -1.85 -1.23 -21.67
CA PHE A 101 -1.97 -2.39 -20.78
C PHE A 101 -2.92 -2.08 -19.63
N LYS A 102 -3.44 -3.12 -18.96
CA LYS A 102 -4.19 -2.98 -17.70
C LYS A 102 -3.33 -3.54 -16.57
N ARG A 103 -2.73 -2.66 -15.76
CA ARG A 103 -1.86 -3.04 -14.64
C ARG A 103 -2.24 -2.27 -13.38
N GLY A 104 -2.13 -2.95 -12.25
CA GLY A 104 -2.05 -2.34 -10.92
C GLY A 104 -0.69 -2.63 -10.28
N TYR A 105 -0.36 -1.86 -9.25
CA TYR A 105 0.83 -2.02 -8.45
C TYR A 105 0.44 -2.34 -7.01
N THR A 106 1.23 -3.19 -6.37
CA THR A 106 1.17 -3.43 -4.92
C THR A 106 2.37 -2.74 -4.30
N GLU A 107 2.13 -1.67 -3.54
CA GLU A 107 3.19 -0.87 -2.92
C GLU A 107 2.98 -0.79 -1.40
N HIS A 108 4.02 -0.32 -0.70
CA HIS A 108 4.01 -0.13 0.76
C HIS A 108 3.54 -1.39 1.51
N ILE A 109 4.21 -2.52 1.25
CA ILE A 109 3.86 -3.82 1.84
C ILE A 109 4.59 -3.98 3.18
N SER A 110 3.86 -4.10 4.29
CA SER A 110 4.43 -4.32 5.62
C SER A 110 3.58 -5.24 6.50
N VAL A 111 4.21 -5.82 7.53
CA VAL A 111 3.66 -6.61 8.64
C VAL A 111 4.47 -6.35 9.90
#